data_AF-A0A1Q6L3K9-F1
#
_entry.id   AF-A0A1Q6L3K9-F1
#
_cell.length_a   1.000
_cell.length_b   1.000
_cell.length_c   1.000
_cell.angle_alpha   90.00
_cell.angle_beta   90.00
_cell.angle_gamma   90.00
#
_symmetry.space_group_name_H-M   'P 1'
#
loop_
_entity.id
_entity.type
_entity.pdbx_description
1 polymer ?
#
loop_
_entity_poly.entity_id
_entity_poly.type
_entity_poly.pdbx_seq_one_letter_code
_entity_poly.pdbx_strand_id
1 'polypeptide(L)'
;MKNNEKMNINIILYITAIGIIFSTIFFIYNAAQTKYIESVGAEQDETEEVQTNEEVEIAKVETQEVSSRKSMNDRQSTETQTENNQTENNQTEQIEATNQEQNQEPENIEPEKTYTQIKDVKISKDMDLTVSTNLSKEDFKTVISGVKQDTSKFFYNNSELIYDLCQQYELNEIFFCGLISAESGWNIADNHRRTHNYISLMSKGNLIKYNSVEEGLEVAAKTLHNKYLTKGGVFYYGKTLSAVKTKFCPASSTWVNLVYGRMKQIIK
;
A
#
# COMPACT_ATOMS: atom_id res chain seq x y z
N MET A 1 -16.35 50.88 -9.47
CA MET A 1 -16.36 49.62 -10.26
C MET A 1 -15.10 49.34 -11.09
N LYS A 2 -14.16 50.29 -11.31
CA LYS A 2 -12.96 50.05 -12.15
C LYS A 2 -11.77 49.30 -11.50
N ASN A 3 -11.73 49.15 -10.18
CA ASN A 3 -10.57 48.55 -9.48
C ASN A 3 -10.62 47.01 -9.37
N ASN A 4 -11.81 46.40 -9.39
CA ASN A 4 -11.94 44.94 -9.29
C ASN A 4 -11.63 44.23 -10.61
N GLU A 5 -11.90 44.85 -11.76
CA GLU A 5 -11.53 44.30 -13.07
C GLU A 5 -10.02 44.27 -13.27
N LYS A 6 -9.30 45.33 -12.86
CA LYS A 6 -7.83 45.39 -12.95
C LYS A 6 -7.14 44.34 -12.05
N MET A 7 -7.68 44.07 -10.86
CA MET A 7 -7.16 43.01 -9.99
C MET A 7 -7.36 41.61 -10.60
N ASN A 8 -8.53 41.32 -11.17
CA ASN A 8 -8.80 40.04 -11.80
C ASN A 8 -7.93 39.80 -13.04
N ILE A 9 -7.69 40.83 -13.86
CA ILE A 9 -6.79 40.73 -15.02
C ILE A 9 -5.35 40.44 -14.58
N ASN A 10 -4.85 41.11 -13.53
CA ASN A 10 -3.50 40.88 -13.02
C ASN A 10 -3.32 39.48 -12.41
N ILE A 11 -4.34 38.95 -11.73
CA ILE A 11 -4.31 37.58 -11.18
C ILE A 11 -4.32 36.53 -12.30
N ILE A 12 -5.15 36.73 -13.34
CA ILE A 12 -5.21 35.83 -14.50
C ILE A 12 -3.87 35.81 -15.24
N LEU A 13 -3.24 36.97 -15.45
CA LEU A 13 -1.92 37.08 -16.07
C LEU A 13 -0.82 36.40 -15.23
N TYR A 14 -0.93 36.42 -13.89
CA TYR A 14 0.04 35.77 -13.02
C TYR A 14 -0.07 34.24 -13.05
N ILE A 15 -1.30 33.71 -13.10
CA ILE A 15 -1.55 32.27 -13.20
C ILE A 15 -1.08 31.71 -14.55
N THR A 16 -1.31 32.43 -15.65
CA THR A 16 -0.83 32.00 -16.97
C THR A 16 0.69 32.07 -17.09
N ALA A 17 1.33 33.12 -16.54
CA ALA A 17 2.78 33.23 -16.52
C ALA A 17 3.44 32.11 -15.70
N ILE A 18 2.88 31.75 -14.54
CA ILE A 18 3.37 30.62 -13.73
C ILE A 18 3.22 29.30 -14.49
N GLY A 19 2.11 29.06 -15.17
CA GLY A 19 1.89 27.86 -15.97
C GLY A 19 2.90 27.70 -17.11
N ILE A 20 3.29 28.80 -17.77
CA ILE A 20 4.29 28.81 -18.85
C ILE A 20 5.72 28.58 -18.31
N ILE A 21 6.03 29.11 -17.13
CA ILE A 21 7.32 28.86 -16.47
C ILE A 21 7.45 27.38 -16.08
N PHE A 22 6.38 26.76 -15.58
CA PHE A 22 6.38 25.32 -15.28
C PHE A 22 6.52 24.44 -16.54
N SER A 23 5.88 24.81 -17.66
CA SER A 23 5.99 24.03 -18.90
C SER A 23 7.39 24.11 -19.52
N THR A 24 8.02 25.28 -19.51
CA THR A 24 9.39 25.45 -20.06
C THR A 24 10.44 24.73 -19.21
N ILE A 25 10.32 24.77 -17.88
CA ILE A 25 11.18 23.99 -16.97
C ILE A 25 10.97 22.48 -17.19
N PHE A 26 9.74 22.04 -17.42
CA PHE A 26 9.41 20.65 -17.74
C PHE A 26 10.04 20.19 -19.07
N PHE A 27 10.02 21.02 -20.12
CA PHE A 27 10.67 20.71 -21.40
C PHE A 27 12.20 20.58 -21.27
N ILE A 28 12.84 21.50 -20.54
CA ILE A 28 14.30 21.44 -20.30
C ILE A 28 14.68 20.19 -19.51
N TYR A 29 13.87 19.81 -18.51
CA TYR A 29 14.09 18.60 -17.72
C TYR A 29 13.99 17.32 -18.56
N ASN A 30 12.98 17.20 -19.43
CA ASN A 30 12.86 16.05 -20.33
C ASN A 30 14.04 15.93 -21.28
N ALA A 31 14.52 17.05 -21.84
CA ALA A 31 15.70 17.05 -22.71
C ALA A 31 16.98 16.61 -21.98
N ALA A 32 17.12 16.96 -20.70
CA ALA A 32 18.26 16.54 -19.88
C ALA A 32 18.19 15.05 -19.50
N GLN A 33 17.00 14.51 -19.21
CA GLN A 33 16.81 13.09 -18.89
C GLN A 33 17.09 12.18 -20.09
N THR A 34 16.68 12.57 -21.30
CA THR A 34 17.00 11.79 -22.52
C THR A 34 18.51 11.67 -22.71
N LYS A 35 19.26 12.76 -22.50
CA LYS A 35 20.73 12.75 -22.62
C LYS A 35 21.42 11.89 -21.56
N TYR A 36 20.88 11.84 -20.34
CA TYR A 36 21.42 11.00 -19.28
C TYR A 36 21.15 9.50 -19.51
N ILE A 37 19.98 9.17 -20.06
CA ILE A 37 19.64 7.78 -20.41
C ILE A 37 20.49 7.29 -21.58
N GLU A 38 20.74 8.14 -22.58
CA GLU A 38 21.66 7.82 -23.69
C GLU A 38 23.10 7.59 -23.21
N SER A 39 23.60 8.37 -22.24
CA SER A 39 24.95 8.17 -21.71
C SER A 39 25.11 6.90 -20.87
N VAL A 40 24.06 6.49 -20.14
CA VAL A 40 24.08 5.26 -19.32
C VAL A 40 23.84 4.01 -20.17
N GLY A 41 23.02 4.12 -21.23
CA GLY A 41 22.78 3.04 -22.18
C GLY A 41 23.99 2.72 -23.06
N ALA A 42 24.84 3.72 -23.35
CA ALA A 42 26.06 3.52 -24.13
C ALA A 42 27.20 2.82 -23.37
N GLU A 43 27.16 2.77 -22.03
CA GLU A 43 28.16 2.06 -21.21
C GLU A 43 27.82 0.57 -20.99
N GLN A 44 26.61 0.12 -21.35
CA GLN A 44 26.20 -1.29 -21.18
C GLN A 44 26.34 -2.16 -22.44
N ASP A 45 26.73 -1.61 -23.59
CA ASP A 45 26.80 -2.34 -24.87
C ASP A 45 28.16 -3.00 -25.16
N GLU A 46 29.15 -2.91 -24.26
CA GLU A 46 30.50 -3.50 -24.49
C GLU A 46 30.79 -4.83 -23.76
N THR A 47 29.83 -5.44 -23.06
CA THR A 47 30.10 -6.74 -22.41
C THR A 47 28.90 -7.69 -22.42
N GLU A 48 28.65 -8.37 -23.54
CA GLU A 48 28.03 -9.70 -23.55
C GLU A 48 28.21 -10.39 -24.93
N GLU A 49 29.39 -10.97 -25.16
CA GLU A 49 29.53 -12.13 -26.06
C GLU A 49 29.79 -13.36 -25.19
N VAL A 50 28.81 -14.26 -25.02
CA VAL A 50 29.11 -15.70 -24.84
C VAL A 50 28.03 -16.57 -25.50
N GLN A 51 28.58 -17.50 -26.28
CA GLN A 51 27.98 -18.52 -27.14
C GLN A 51 26.99 -19.47 -26.45
N THR A 52 25.92 -19.77 -27.19
CA THR A 52 25.13 -21.00 -27.06
C THR A 52 25.87 -22.17 -27.71
N ASN A 53 25.82 -23.35 -27.09
CA ASN A 53 25.70 -24.71 -27.66
C ASN A 53 26.53 -25.72 -26.83
N GLU A 54 25.87 -26.64 -26.12
CA GLU A 54 26.20 -28.07 -26.26
C GLU A 54 25.08 -28.98 -25.71
N GLU A 55 24.96 -30.10 -26.41
CA GLU A 55 23.83 -31.01 -26.51
C GLU A 55 23.92 -32.16 -25.51
N VAL A 56 22.76 -32.72 -25.20
CA VAL A 56 22.53 -33.82 -24.25
C VAL A 56 22.75 -35.17 -24.93
N GLU A 57 23.53 -36.09 -24.34
CA GLU A 57 23.35 -37.53 -24.62
C GLU A 57 23.56 -38.47 -23.41
N ILE A 58 22.43 -38.86 -22.81
CA ILE A 58 21.92 -40.20 -22.39
C ILE A 58 22.87 -41.40 -22.16
N ALA A 59 22.75 -42.03 -20.97
CA ALA A 59 22.56 -43.49 -20.76
C ALA A 59 22.21 -43.79 -19.27
N LYS A 60 20.93 -44.04 -18.93
CA LYS A 60 20.22 -45.34 -18.71
C LYS A 60 20.55 -46.06 -17.38
N VAL A 61 19.52 -46.25 -16.53
CA VAL A 61 19.01 -47.49 -15.86
C VAL A 61 17.87 -47.02 -14.93
N GLU A 62 16.60 -47.11 -15.34
CA GLU A 62 15.61 -48.18 -15.13
C GLU A 62 14.87 -48.13 -13.76
N THR A 63 13.54 -48.22 -13.87
CA THR A 63 12.44 -47.84 -12.96
C THR A 63 11.94 -48.98 -12.07
N GLN A 64 11.45 -48.69 -10.85
CA GLN A 64 10.03 -48.88 -10.44
C GLN A 64 9.72 -48.59 -8.95
N GLU A 65 8.61 -47.86 -8.78
CA GLU A 65 7.48 -47.96 -7.82
C GLU A 65 7.61 -47.90 -6.27
N VAL A 66 6.97 -46.85 -5.74
CA VAL A 66 5.95 -46.77 -4.65
C VAL A 66 5.75 -47.98 -3.73
N SER A 67 5.81 -47.80 -2.40
CA SER A 67 4.80 -48.33 -1.45
C SER A 67 4.92 -47.81 -0.02
N SER A 68 3.80 -47.89 0.70
CA SER A 68 3.49 -47.40 2.03
C SER A 68 3.79 -48.40 3.17
N ARG A 69 3.97 -47.83 4.37
CA ARG A 69 3.63 -48.29 5.73
C ARG A 69 3.58 -49.80 6.10
N LYS A 70 4.35 -50.08 7.17
CA LYS A 70 4.06 -50.84 8.41
C LYS A 70 4.12 -52.38 8.33
N SER A 71 5.11 -52.95 9.03
CA SER A 71 5.25 -54.40 9.24
C SER A 71 4.77 -54.86 10.61
N MET A 72 4.29 -56.11 10.57
CA MET A 72 3.75 -57.02 11.56
C MET A 72 4.61 -57.30 12.80
N ASN A 73 3.94 -57.78 13.85
CA ASN A 73 4.41 -58.95 14.61
C ASN A 73 3.19 -59.85 14.93
N ASP A 74 3.27 -61.12 14.52
CA ASP A 74 2.26 -62.16 14.72
C ASP A 74 2.36 -62.79 16.13
N ARG A 75 1.22 -63.13 16.73
CA ARG A 75 0.89 -64.54 17.08
C ARG A 75 -0.51 -64.68 17.68
N GLN A 76 -1.18 -65.70 17.12
CA GLN A 76 -2.55 -66.15 17.20
C GLN A 76 -2.90 -66.90 18.49
N SER A 77 -4.15 -66.77 18.96
CA SER A 77 -4.90 -67.80 19.69
C SER A 77 -6.39 -67.42 19.71
N THR A 78 -7.24 -68.29 19.16
CA THR A 78 -8.69 -68.29 19.33
C THR A 78 -9.03 -69.59 20.05
N GLU A 79 -9.86 -69.50 21.09
CA GLU A 79 -10.67 -70.54 21.76
C GLU A 79 -10.93 -70.01 23.19
N THR A 80 -12.03 -70.19 23.92
CA THR A 80 -13.40 -70.71 23.77
C THR A 80 -14.03 -70.55 25.17
N GLN A 81 -15.37 -70.59 25.28
CA GLN A 81 -16.17 -70.87 26.48
C GLN A 81 -16.35 -69.75 27.55
N THR A 82 -17.43 -69.60 28.30
CA THR A 82 -18.82 -70.14 28.37
C THR A 82 -19.37 -69.68 29.74
N GLU A 83 -20.65 -69.25 29.79
CA GLU A 83 -21.55 -69.28 30.99
C GLU A 83 -21.19 -68.41 32.22
N ASN A 84 -22.09 -68.00 33.12
CA ASN A 84 -23.55 -67.97 33.24
C ASN A 84 -23.88 -67.09 34.46
N ASN A 85 -25.05 -66.45 34.43
CA ASN A 85 -25.98 -66.17 35.54
C ASN A 85 -25.47 -65.57 36.87
N GLN A 86 -26.00 -64.39 37.24
CA GLN A 86 -27.10 -64.34 38.22
C GLN A 86 -27.70 -62.93 38.39
N THR A 87 -29.02 -62.97 38.54
CA THR A 87 -30.01 -61.92 38.74
C THR A 87 -30.03 -61.40 40.19
N GLU A 88 -30.66 -60.22 40.36
CA GLU A 88 -31.34 -59.65 41.54
C GLU A 88 -30.68 -58.37 42.10
N ASN A 89 -31.37 -57.32 42.53
CA ASN A 89 -32.71 -56.77 42.31
C ASN A 89 -32.74 -55.40 43.02
N ASN A 90 -33.57 -54.50 42.50
CA ASN A 90 -34.26 -53.37 43.19
C ASN A 90 -33.53 -52.04 43.52
N GLN A 91 -33.98 -51.01 42.77
CA GLN A 91 -34.56 -49.71 43.21
C GLN A 91 -33.70 -48.84 44.17
N THR A 92 -33.39 -47.57 43.87
CA THR A 92 -34.36 -46.46 43.78
C THR A 92 -33.69 -45.19 43.22
N GLU A 93 -34.39 -44.57 42.26
CA GLU A 93 -34.55 -43.14 41.89
C GLU A 93 -33.41 -42.10 41.99
N GLN A 94 -33.21 -41.45 40.81
CA GLN A 94 -32.93 -40.04 40.53
C GLN A 94 -31.57 -39.49 41.04
N ILE A 95 -30.76 -38.79 40.23
CA ILE A 95 -31.02 -37.57 39.45
C ILE A 95 -30.01 -37.53 38.26
N GLU A 96 -30.23 -36.62 37.31
CA GLU A 96 -29.26 -36.00 36.35
C GLU A 96 -29.51 -36.38 34.88
N ALA A 97 -30.32 -35.59 34.17
CA ALA A 97 -30.01 -34.30 33.54
C ALA A 97 -29.37 -34.49 32.15
N THR A 98 -30.22 -34.19 31.16
CA THR A 98 -30.00 -34.18 29.72
C THR A 98 -28.65 -33.61 29.31
N ASN A 99 -27.88 -34.42 28.57
CA ASN A 99 -26.72 -34.02 27.79
C ASN A 99 -27.07 -32.87 26.82
N GLN A 100 -26.45 -31.72 27.01
CA GLN A 100 -26.09 -30.83 25.91
C GLN A 100 -24.62 -30.49 26.04
N GLU A 101 -23.85 -31.14 25.17
CA GLU A 101 -22.43 -30.95 24.95
C GLU A 101 -22.24 -29.57 24.29
N GLN A 102 -21.92 -28.57 25.10
CA GLN A 102 -21.60 -27.24 24.60
C GLN A 102 -20.12 -27.22 24.21
N ASN A 103 -19.86 -27.49 22.93
CA ASN A 103 -18.58 -27.17 22.28
C ASN A 103 -18.35 -25.66 22.41
N GLN A 104 -17.46 -25.27 23.33
CA GLN A 104 -16.87 -23.93 23.32
C GLN A 104 -15.75 -23.93 22.29
N GLU A 105 -16.03 -23.31 21.15
CA GLU A 105 -15.00 -22.83 20.23
C GLU A 105 -14.11 -21.85 21.01
N PRO A 106 -12.76 -21.97 20.94
CA PRO A 106 -11.88 -21.08 21.67
C PRO A 106 -12.11 -19.64 21.17
N GLU A 107 -12.59 -18.79 22.06
CA GLU A 107 -12.69 -17.35 21.84
C GLU A 107 -11.27 -16.84 21.51
N ASN A 108 -11.04 -16.56 20.22
CA ASN A 108 -9.85 -15.88 19.76
C ASN A 108 -9.95 -14.44 20.27
N ILE A 109 -9.43 -14.19 21.48
CA ILE A 109 -9.29 -12.86 22.04
C ILE A 109 -8.23 -12.14 21.20
N GLU A 110 -8.68 -11.54 20.09
CA GLU A 110 -7.88 -10.60 19.32
C GLU A 110 -7.46 -9.49 20.29
N PRO A 111 -6.16 -9.19 20.44
CA PRO A 111 -5.70 -8.21 21.41
C PRO A 111 -6.40 -6.88 21.14
N GLU A 112 -7.01 -6.28 22.18
CA GLU A 112 -7.72 -5.01 22.07
C GLU A 112 -6.77 -3.95 21.47
N LYS A 113 -7.00 -3.63 20.19
CA LYS A 113 -6.12 -2.72 19.47
C LYS A 113 -6.27 -1.32 20.05
N THR A 114 -5.22 -0.85 20.72
CA THR A 114 -5.21 0.50 21.29
C THR A 114 -4.95 1.52 20.18
N TYR A 115 -5.94 2.38 19.91
CA TYR A 115 -5.86 3.42 18.89
C TYR A 115 -5.47 4.79 19.47
N THR A 116 -4.74 5.56 18.67
CA THR A 116 -4.45 6.97 18.93
C THR A 116 -5.74 7.79 18.83
N GLN A 117 -5.94 8.75 19.72
CA GLN A 117 -7.05 9.70 19.62
C GLN A 117 -6.74 10.78 18.58
N ILE A 118 -7.75 11.25 17.84
CA ILE A 118 -7.58 12.27 16.78
C ILE A 118 -6.78 13.51 17.25
N LYS A 119 -7.07 14.01 18.46
CA LYS A 119 -6.41 15.19 19.04
C LYS A 119 -4.91 15.00 19.31
N ASP A 120 -4.45 13.76 19.40
CA ASP A 120 -3.09 13.41 19.77
C ASP A 120 -2.22 13.08 18.54
N VAL A 121 -2.81 13.12 17.34
CA VAL A 121 -2.07 12.97 16.08
C VAL A 121 -1.14 14.15 15.88
N LYS A 122 0.15 13.84 15.74
CA LYS A 122 1.20 14.84 15.50
C LYS A 122 1.83 14.61 14.13
N ILE A 123 2.11 15.71 13.45
CA ILE A 123 2.84 15.71 12.18
C ILE A 123 4.03 16.65 12.26
N SER A 124 5.10 16.32 11.55
CA SER A 124 6.27 17.17 11.37
C SER A 124 6.88 16.94 10.00
N LYS A 125 7.66 17.90 9.49
CA LYS A 125 8.34 17.73 8.18
C LYS A 125 9.33 16.57 8.16
N ASP A 126 9.95 16.32 9.32
CA ASP A 126 11.00 15.32 9.49
C ASP A 126 10.49 14.02 10.13
N MET A 127 9.16 13.80 10.16
CA MET A 127 8.60 12.54 10.67
C MET A 127 8.98 11.36 9.77
N ASP A 128 8.99 10.17 10.35
CA ASP A 128 9.06 8.93 9.58
C ASP A 128 7.72 8.69 8.86
N LEU A 129 7.75 8.76 7.53
CA LEU A 129 6.57 8.62 6.68
C LEU A 129 6.09 7.16 6.57
N THR A 130 6.80 6.18 7.13
CA THR A 130 6.35 4.79 7.22
C THR A 130 5.64 4.47 8.53
N VAL A 131 5.54 5.43 9.45
CA VAL A 131 4.86 5.24 10.73
C VAL A 131 3.42 5.73 10.59
N SER A 132 2.46 4.79 10.72
CA SER A 132 1.04 5.13 10.67
C SER A 132 0.63 6.04 11.83
N THR A 133 -0.48 6.76 11.68
CA THR A 133 -1.03 7.56 12.79
C THR A 133 -1.58 6.70 13.93
N ASN A 134 -1.80 5.41 13.68
CA ASN A 134 -2.49 4.47 14.56
C ASN A 134 -3.90 4.96 14.97
N LEU A 135 -4.55 5.77 14.12
CA LEU A 135 -5.99 6.03 14.23
C LEU A 135 -6.78 4.77 13.90
N SER A 136 -8.00 4.66 14.42
CA SER A 136 -8.97 3.72 13.85
C SER A 136 -9.35 4.13 12.42
N LYS A 137 -9.90 3.19 11.64
CA LYS A 137 -10.38 3.49 10.28
C LYS A 137 -11.49 4.55 10.33
N GLU A 138 -12.36 4.46 11.33
CA GLU A 138 -13.49 5.35 11.59
C GLU A 138 -13.00 6.76 11.99
N ASP A 139 -11.96 6.85 12.83
CA ASP A 139 -11.35 8.12 13.20
C ASP A 139 -10.64 8.76 12.00
N PHE A 140 -9.93 7.98 11.19
CA PHE A 140 -9.34 8.48 9.96
C PHE A 140 -10.40 9.04 9.01
N LYS A 141 -11.49 8.30 8.78
CA LYS A 141 -12.63 8.78 7.98
C LYS A 141 -13.24 10.06 8.57
N THR A 142 -13.33 10.15 9.89
CA THR A 142 -13.79 11.36 10.60
C THR A 142 -12.85 12.54 10.35
N VAL A 143 -11.53 12.35 10.46
CA VAL A 143 -10.51 13.37 10.14
C VAL A 143 -10.67 13.86 8.71
N ILE A 144 -10.75 12.95 7.74
CA ILE A 144 -10.88 13.30 6.31
C ILE A 144 -12.20 14.02 6.04
N SER A 145 -13.31 13.63 6.69
CA SER A 145 -14.59 14.32 6.55
C SER A 145 -14.53 15.81 6.95
N GLY A 146 -13.62 16.16 7.87
CA GLY A 146 -13.38 17.52 8.36
C GLY A 146 -12.50 18.39 7.47
N VAL A 147 -11.96 17.84 6.37
CA VAL A 147 -11.09 18.57 5.43
C VAL A 147 -11.94 19.47 4.54
N LYS A 148 -11.87 20.78 4.77
CA LYS A 148 -12.71 21.78 4.08
C LYS A 148 -12.35 21.93 2.60
N GLN A 149 -11.12 21.61 2.23
CA GLN A 149 -10.59 21.79 0.89
C GLN A 149 -11.01 20.67 -0.08
N ASP A 150 -11.35 19.47 0.43
CA ASP A 150 -11.88 18.36 -0.39
C ASP A 150 -13.35 18.61 -0.74
N THR A 151 -13.58 19.60 -1.61
CA THR A 151 -14.94 19.95 -2.05
C THR A 151 -15.50 18.92 -3.03
N SER A 152 -14.63 18.18 -3.71
CA SER A 152 -15.02 17.09 -4.61
C SER A 152 -15.41 15.79 -3.90
N LYS A 153 -15.14 15.70 -2.58
CA LYS A 153 -15.31 14.49 -1.76
C LYS A 153 -14.49 13.30 -2.22
N PHE A 154 -13.42 13.52 -3.00
CA PHE A 154 -12.59 12.42 -3.48
C PHE A 154 -11.90 11.71 -2.32
N PHE A 155 -11.29 12.45 -1.38
CA PHE A 155 -10.61 11.84 -0.24
C PHE A 155 -11.60 11.21 0.72
N TYR A 156 -12.73 11.88 0.98
CA TYR A 156 -13.77 11.33 1.85
C TYR A 156 -14.35 10.01 1.30
N ASN A 157 -14.74 9.98 0.02
CA ASN A 157 -15.34 8.80 -0.59
C ASN A 157 -14.37 7.62 -0.69
N ASN A 158 -13.06 7.90 -0.79
CA ASN A 158 -12.02 6.87 -0.88
C ASN A 158 -11.27 6.66 0.46
N SER A 159 -11.76 7.23 1.57
CA SER A 159 -11.01 7.25 2.84
C SER A 159 -10.72 5.85 3.39
N GLU A 160 -11.67 4.93 3.32
CA GLU A 160 -11.47 3.54 3.79
C GLU A 160 -10.40 2.81 2.96
N LEU A 161 -10.50 2.92 1.62
CA LEU A 161 -9.50 2.36 0.71
C LEU A 161 -8.11 2.97 0.95
N ILE A 162 -8.03 4.29 1.08
CA ILE A 162 -6.79 5.00 1.37
C ILE A 162 -6.18 4.49 2.68
N TYR A 163 -6.99 4.34 3.72
CA TYR A 163 -6.55 3.82 5.01
C TYR A 163 -6.00 2.39 4.87
N ASP A 164 -6.73 1.50 4.21
CA ASP A 164 -6.35 0.09 4.04
C ASP A 164 -5.04 -0.03 3.24
N LEU A 165 -4.89 0.73 2.17
CA LEU A 165 -3.64 0.80 1.40
C LEU A 165 -2.48 1.34 2.24
N CYS A 166 -2.71 2.33 3.10
CA CYS A 166 -1.67 2.84 3.98
C CYS A 166 -1.25 1.81 5.02
N GLN A 167 -2.18 1.02 5.58
CA GLN A 167 -1.81 -0.08 6.47
C GLN A 167 -1.03 -1.16 5.73
N GLN A 168 -1.52 -1.56 4.55
CA GLN A 168 -0.92 -2.63 3.74
C GLN A 168 0.50 -2.29 3.28
N TYR A 169 0.74 -1.03 2.92
CA TYR A 169 2.03 -0.57 2.36
C TYR A 169 2.83 0.28 3.35
N GLU A 170 2.54 0.19 4.65
CA GLU A 170 3.29 0.86 5.73
C GLU A 170 3.52 2.36 5.45
N LEU A 171 2.43 3.10 5.23
CA LEU A 171 2.46 4.54 4.96
C LEU A 171 1.73 5.31 6.06
N ASN A 172 2.24 6.49 6.37
CA ASN A 172 1.49 7.48 7.13
C ASN A 172 0.33 8.03 6.28
N GLU A 173 -0.90 7.92 6.78
CA GLU A 173 -2.13 8.23 6.04
C GLU A 173 -2.24 9.73 5.72
N ILE A 174 -1.79 10.56 6.65
CA ILE A 174 -1.81 12.03 6.50
C ILE A 174 -0.80 12.47 5.45
N PHE A 175 0.38 11.86 5.43
CA PHE A 175 1.36 12.06 4.35
C PHE A 175 0.78 11.64 3.00
N PHE A 176 0.18 10.45 2.89
CA PHE A 176 -0.30 9.94 1.61
C PHE A 176 -1.39 10.84 1.02
N CYS A 177 -2.38 11.25 1.83
CA CYS A 177 -3.37 12.25 1.44
C CYS A 177 -2.74 13.61 1.10
N GLY A 178 -1.76 14.05 1.89
CA GLY A 178 -1.04 15.30 1.68
C GLY A 178 -0.30 15.32 0.33
N LEU A 179 0.34 14.20 -0.03
CA LEU A 179 1.05 14.03 -1.29
C LEU A 179 0.07 14.03 -2.48
N ILE A 180 -1.00 13.24 -2.42
CA ILE A 180 -2.02 13.23 -3.48
C ILE A 180 -2.57 14.64 -3.73
N SER A 181 -2.88 15.38 -2.67
CA SER A 181 -3.36 16.76 -2.77
C SER A 181 -2.29 17.75 -3.27
N ALA A 182 -1.01 17.51 -2.98
CA ALA A 182 0.07 18.33 -3.49
C ALA A 182 0.27 18.15 -5.00
N GLU A 183 0.15 16.90 -5.46
CA GLU A 183 0.39 16.52 -6.86
C GLU A 183 -0.81 16.78 -7.76
N SER A 184 -2.02 16.43 -7.30
CA SER A 184 -3.25 16.49 -8.11
C SER A 184 -4.25 17.55 -7.63
N GLY A 185 -3.97 18.24 -6.53
CA GLY A 185 -4.88 19.20 -5.91
C GLY A 185 -5.98 18.54 -5.07
N TRP A 186 -6.59 19.30 -4.15
CA TRP A 186 -7.69 18.79 -3.31
C TRP A 186 -8.91 18.33 -4.09
N ASN A 187 -9.14 18.89 -5.27
CA ASN A 187 -10.26 18.54 -6.13
C ASN A 187 -9.88 17.55 -7.23
N ILE A 188 -8.66 17.01 -7.23
CA ILE A 188 -8.09 16.13 -8.26
C ILE A 188 -8.31 16.68 -9.67
N ALA A 189 -7.30 17.34 -10.23
CA ALA A 189 -7.38 17.91 -11.57
C ALA A 189 -7.77 16.85 -12.63
N ASP A 190 -8.47 17.28 -13.68
CA ASP A 190 -9.17 16.38 -14.61
C ASP A 190 -8.26 15.35 -15.29
N ASN A 191 -7.02 15.73 -15.60
CA ASN A 191 -6.02 14.81 -16.14
C ASN A 191 -5.71 13.65 -15.17
N HIS A 192 -5.58 13.94 -13.86
CA HIS A 192 -5.37 12.92 -12.83
C HIS A 192 -6.62 12.07 -12.63
N ARG A 193 -7.83 12.63 -12.75
CA ARG A 193 -9.09 11.85 -12.73
C ARG A 193 -9.18 10.88 -13.90
N ARG A 194 -8.93 11.34 -15.12
CA ARG A 194 -9.03 10.51 -16.35
C ARG A 194 -7.97 9.42 -16.42
N THR A 195 -6.82 9.64 -15.79
CA THR A 195 -5.71 8.68 -15.76
C THR A 195 -5.67 7.83 -14.50
N HIS A 196 -6.49 8.16 -13.49
CA HIS A 196 -6.44 7.61 -12.14
C HIS A 196 -5.03 7.66 -11.52
N ASN A 197 -4.24 8.67 -11.86
CA ASN A 197 -2.84 8.77 -11.42
C ASN A 197 -2.70 9.94 -10.46
N TYR A 198 -2.71 9.66 -9.17
CA TYR A 198 -2.91 10.70 -8.15
C TYR A 198 -1.62 11.35 -7.63
N ILE A 199 -0.46 10.78 -7.97
CA ILE A 199 0.85 11.28 -7.53
C ILE A 199 1.79 11.59 -8.71
N SER A 200 1.23 11.85 -9.89
CA SER A 200 1.98 12.30 -11.08
C SER A 200 3.03 11.32 -11.60
N LEU A 201 2.79 10.00 -11.54
CA LEU A 201 3.76 9.03 -12.09
C LEU A 201 3.81 9.14 -13.62
N MET A 202 5.02 9.28 -14.17
CA MET A 202 5.23 9.54 -15.59
C MET A 202 5.94 8.37 -16.28
N SER A 203 5.61 8.16 -17.55
CA SER A 203 6.35 7.30 -18.47
C SER A 203 6.44 8.00 -19.83
N LYS A 204 7.65 8.09 -20.39
CA LYS A 204 7.92 8.76 -21.68
C LYS A 204 7.28 10.15 -21.79
N GLY A 205 7.40 10.95 -20.73
CA GLY A 205 6.87 12.32 -20.68
C GLY A 205 5.36 12.45 -20.48
N ASN A 206 4.61 11.35 -20.31
CA ASN A 206 3.16 11.36 -20.12
C ASN A 206 2.75 10.75 -18.77
N LEU A 207 1.61 11.18 -18.23
CA LEU A 207 1.00 10.53 -17.07
C LEU A 207 0.63 9.09 -17.45
N ILE A 208 1.05 8.15 -16.61
CA ILE A 208 0.63 6.76 -16.72
C ILE A 208 -0.88 6.70 -16.44
N LYS A 209 -1.62 5.93 -17.23
CA LYS A 209 -3.06 5.69 -17.04
C LYS A 209 -3.28 4.34 -16.37
N TYR A 210 -4.11 4.33 -15.34
CA TYR A 210 -4.61 3.13 -14.67
C TYR A 210 -6.11 2.95 -14.95
N ASN A 211 -6.62 1.74 -14.76
CA ASN A 211 -7.98 1.36 -15.16
C ASN A 211 -9.04 1.88 -14.20
N SER A 212 -8.70 2.06 -12.92
CA SER A 212 -9.63 2.53 -11.89
C SER A 212 -8.97 3.38 -10.81
N VAL A 213 -9.81 3.99 -9.96
CA VAL A 213 -9.38 4.75 -8.78
C VAL A 213 -8.59 3.85 -7.83
N GLU A 214 -9.07 2.63 -7.61
CA GLU A 214 -8.47 1.61 -6.75
C GLU A 214 -7.07 1.24 -7.22
N GLU A 215 -6.92 0.88 -8.49
CA GLU A 215 -5.62 0.56 -9.08
C GLU A 215 -4.67 1.76 -8.98
N GLY A 216 -5.16 2.96 -9.27
CA GLY A 216 -4.38 4.19 -9.20
C GLY A 216 -3.83 4.50 -7.81
N LEU A 217 -4.68 4.38 -6.78
CA LEU A 217 -4.29 4.59 -5.38
C LEU A 217 -3.35 3.48 -4.90
N GLU A 218 -3.61 2.22 -5.27
CA GLU A 218 -2.73 1.10 -4.91
C GLU A 218 -1.34 1.26 -5.52
N VAL A 219 -1.26 1.56 -6.83
CA VAL A 219 0.02 1.77 -7.50
C VAL A 219 0.79 2.93 -6.86
N ALA A 220 0.09 4.01 -6.47
CA ALA A 220 0.71 5.12 -5.74
C ALA A 220 1.30 4.66 -4.40
N ALA A 221 0.50 3.97 -3.56
CA ALA A 221 0.95 3.48 -2.26
C ALA A 221 2.11 2.47 -2.39
N LYS A 222 1.96 1.46 -3.24
CA LYS A 222 2.96 0.44 -3.52
C LYS A 222 4.26 1.03 -4.06
N THR A 223 4.18 2.05 -4.91
CA THR A 223 5.37 2.73 -5.45
C THR A 223 6.12 3.48 -4.36
N LEU A 224 5.43 4.21 -3.49
CA LEU A 224 6.04 4.93 -2.38
C LEU A 224 6.74 3.96 -1.43
N HIS A 225 6.05 2.90 -1.02
CA HIS A 225 6.62 1.88 -0.14
C HIS A 225 7.86 1.21 -0.74
N ASN A 226 7.71 0.58 -1.92
CA ASN A 226 8.78 -0.25 -2.49
C ASN A 226 9.96 0.56 -3.01
N LYS A 227 9.72 1.73 -3.62
CA LYS A 227 10.78 2.47 -4.33
C LYS A 227 11.36 3.62 -3.52
N TYR A 228 10.57 4.30 -2.69
CA TYR A 228 10.99 5.55 -2.04
C TYR A 228 11.27 5.39 -0.54
N LEU A 229 10.51 4.55 0.17
CA LEU A 229 10.54 4.52 1.64
C LEU A 229 11.19 3.25 2.23
N THR A 230 11.36 2.20 1.42
CA THR A 230 12.04 0.96 1.82
C THR A 230 13.50 0.97 1.41
N LYS A 231 14.39 0.61 2.35
CA LYS A 231 15.83 0.48 2.08
C LYS A 231 16.07 -0.55 0.96
N GLY A 232 16.85 -0.17 -0.04
CA GLY A 232 17.07 -0.97 -1.25
C GLY A 232 16.13 -0.61 -2.42
N GLY A 233 15.10 0.21 -2.18
CA GLY A 233 14.29 0.78 -3.24
C GLY A 233 15.12 1.71 -4.14
N VAL A 234 14.85 1.67 -5.45
CA VAL A 234 15.63 2.40 -6.48
C VAL A 234 15.64 3.92 -6.30
N PHE A 235 14.70 4.48 -5.52
CA PHE A 235 14.59 5.90 -5.22
C PHE A 235 14.75 6.21 -3.72
N TYR A 236 15.21 5.24 -2.92
CA TYR A 236 15.33 5.39 -1.48
C TYR A 236 16.44 6.36 -1.06
N TYR A 237 16.07 7.37 -0.28
CA TYR A 237 16.99 8.36 0.30
C TYR A 237 16.76 8.58 1.80
N GLY A 238 15.95 7.72 2.43
CA GLY A 238 15.45 7.89 3.79
C GLY A 238 13.92 8.02 3.81
N LYS A 239 13.36 8.20 5.01
CA LYS A 239 11.92 8.09 5.25
C LYS A 239 11.19 9.41 5.49
N THR A 240 11.84 10.55 5.31
CA THR A 240 11.24 11.89 5.54
C THR A 240 10.77 12.52 4.23
N LEU A 241 10.00 13.61 4.30
CA LEU A 241 9.59 14.37 3.10
C LEU A 241 10.81 14.83 2.28
N SER A 242 11.84 15.33 2.95
CA SER A 242 13.08 15.78 2.31
C SER A 242 13.81 14.65 1.60
N ALA A 243 13.79 13.44 2.16
CA ALA A 243 14.35 12.25 1.52
C ALA A 243 13.58 11.88 0.25
N VAL A 244 12.25 11.73 0.34
CA VAL A 244 11.38 11.40 -0.81
C VAL A 244 11.55 12.43 -1.93
N LYS A 245 11.56 13.73 -1.58
CA LYS A 245 11.77 14.84 -2.52
C LYS A 245 13.01 14.66 -3.40
N THR A 246 14.08 14.07 -2.87
CA THR A 246 15.38 13.95 -3.55
C THR A 246 15.26 13.25 -4.91
N LYS A 247 14.36 12.27 -5.03
CA LYS A 247 14.10 11.57 -6.29
C LYS A 247 12.72 11.87 -6.87
N PHE A 248 11.74 12.20 -6.02
CA PHE A 248 10.37 12.44 -6.48
C PHE A 248 10.24 13.79 -7.20
N CYS A 249 10.88 14.84 -6.67
CA CYS A 249 10.82 16.20 -7.23
C CYS A 249 12.16 16.95 -7.02
N PRO A 250 13.27 16.50 -7.63
CA PRO A 250 14.62 16.99 -7.31
C PRO A 250 14.82 18.49 -7.55
N ALA A 251 14.20 19.04 -8.58
CA ALA A 251 14.35 20.44 -8.98
C ALA A 251 13.55 21.43 -8.11
N SER A 252 12.57 20.98 -7.32
CA SER A 252 11.70 21.88 -6.56
C SER A 252 12.28 22.20 -5.19
N SER A 253 12.48 23.48 -4.87
CA SER A 253 12.85 23.92 -3.53
C SER A 253 11.67 24.03 -2.56
N THR A 254 10.44 23.97 -3.08
CA THR A 254 9.20 24.23 -2.31
C THR A 254 8.34 23.00 -2.07
N TRP A 255 8.63 21.88 -2.74
CA TRP A 255 7.81 20.66 -2.70
C TRP A 255 7.55 20.15 -1.28
N VAL A 256 8.58 20.08 -0.44
CA VAL A 256 8.43 19.67 0.98
C VAL A 256 7.43 20.55 1.72
N ASN A 257 7.50 21.87 1.52
CA ASN A 257 6.59 22.82 2.16
C ASN A 257 5.17 22.71 1.61
N LEU A 258 5.02 22.40 0.32
CA LEU A 258 3.72 22.18 -0.31
C LEU A 258 3.03 20.95 0.31
N VAL A 259 3.70 19.78 0.30
CA VAL A 259 3.15 18.53 0.85
C VAL A 259 2.84 18.69 2.33
N TYR A 260 3.78 19.22 3.12
CA TYR A 260 3.54 19.47 4.55
C TYR A 260 2.40 20.48 4.78
N GLY A 261 2.26 21.48 3.91
CA GLY A 261 1.14 22.40 3.91
C GLY A 261 -0.21 21.70 3.73
N ARG A 262 -0.28 20.68 2.87
CA ARG A 262 -1.47 19.83 2.70
C ARG A 262 -1.72 18.95 3.93
N MET A 263 -0.67 18.36 4.51
CA MET A 263 -0.79 17.57 5.74
C MET A 263 -1.40 18.39 6.90
N LYS A 264 -0.95 19.63 7.08
CA LYS A 264 -1.52 20.57 8.07
C LYS A 264 -2.95 21.00 7.79
N GLN A 265 -3.44 20.85 6.55
CA GLN A 265 -4.85 21.13 6.25
C GLN A 265 -5.76 19.97 6.69
N ILE A 266 -5.19 18.77 6.87
CA ILE A 266 -5.88 17.56 7.35
C ILE A 266 -6.00 17.58 8.87
N ILE A 267 -4.87 17.75 9.56
CA ILE A 267 -4.80 17.78 11.02
C ILE A 267 -4.91 19.23 11.49
N LYS A 268 -5.98 19.54 12.25
CA LYS A 268 -6.24 20.88 12.81
C LYS A 268 -5.83 20.98 14.25
#